data_AF-A0A8D9EZ87-F1
#
_entry.id   AF-A0A8D9EZ87-F1
#
_cell.length_a   1.000
_cell.length_b   1.000
_cell.length_c   1.000
_cell.angle_alpha   90.00
_cell.angle_beta   90.00
_cell.angle_gamma   90.00
#
_symmetry.space_group_name_H-M   'P 1'
#
loop_
_entity.id
_entity.type
_entity.pdbx_description
1 polymer ?
#
loop_
_entity_poly.entity_id
_entity_poly.type
_entity_poly.pdbx_seq_one_letter_code
_entity_poly.pdbx_strand_id
1 'polypeptide(L)'
;MTRRGPTLTRSRNSLVLTTQVINPRPRYLMYLSVVLFIGPHNSSDKPQTQAAVITCVKLCKASTYINNLDSNNVVFTLVQSVINELKAQLFTPHKPFSRGANYLNQDMDLMIECFVSGFRIKPHNNEALKVCLNQNSPLIYHFVLISSLYKIVTQSRLPWWPQIDIVYPRAQELRTMFIETLNKVTSGCISHTTEKIIRSLTLKPKDSLRFKEQEVPSIKTILLLMVRLIRADPMLMLNNQGKLGHEIQSSTLELINGLVSLVYLPAAPDISQEAMEALLILHHPDKIRMWNPEAPINTFWDVNSQVLFAISQKLIQHQIENYTDILKWLRQILICKNQFLTNHKDYANVGCHLPICKQAHIKLEIVSYMYLWSIDIEGIIFFFFFTFPPPPPPGKLSHPPPTHPPQIALFTNLNPQSQHRILSHPHS
;
A
#
# COMPACT_ATOMS: atom_id res chain seq x y z
N MET A 1 -71.28 35.54 -32.47
CA MET A 1 -70.36 36.48 -31.78
C MET A 1 -68.97 35.86 -31.77
N THR A 2 -68.00 36.53 -32.43
CA THR A 2 -66.53 36.60 -32.15
C THR A 2 -65.75 35.33 -31.78
N ARG A 3 -64.55 35.00 -32.30
CA ARG A 3 -63.65 35.49 -33.37
C ARG A 3 -62.46 34.47 -33.38
N ARG A 4 -61.99 34.05 -34.57
CA ARG A 4 -60.64 33.50 -34.95
C ARG A 4 -60.12 32.27 -34.14
N GLY A 5 -59.85 31.07 -34.69
CA GLY A 5 -59.23 30.69 -35.97
C GLY A 5 -57.69 30.69 -35.87
N PRO A 6 -56.94 29.71 -36.41
CA PRO A 6 -57.22 28.27 -36.46
C PRO A 6 -55.98 27.37 -36.17
N THR A 7 -56.21 26.07 -35.89
CA THR A 7 -55.51 24.87 -36.44
C THR A 7 -53.96 24.72 -36.33
N LEU A 8 -53.35 23.54 -36.12
CA LEU A 8 -53.66 22.20 -36.64
C LEU A 8 -52.87 21.13 -35.84
N THR A 9 -53.56 20.06 -35.43
CA THR A 9 -53.14 18.62 -35.38
C THR A 9 -51.74 18.24 -34.86
N ARG A 10 -51.61 17.57 -33.71
CA ARG A 10 -51.95 16.16 -33.37
C ARG A 10 -51.09 15.09 -34.06
N SER A 11 -50.31 14.42 -33.20
CA SER A 11 -50.00 12.97 -33.13
C SER A 11 -48.68 12.46 -33.68
N ARG A 12 -47.89 11.97 -32.69
CA ARG A 12 -47.02 10.78 -32.64
C ARG A 12 -46.20 10.46 -33.87
N ASN A 13 -44.88 10.46 -33.71
CA ASN A 13 -44.03 9.31 -34.06
C ASN A 13 -42.63 9.42 -33.46
N SER A 14 -42.12 8.25 -33.06
CA SER A 14 -40.72 7.84 -32.96
C SER A 14 -39.66 8.89 -33.36
N LEU A 15 -38.82 9.28 -32.41
CA LEU A 15 -37.54 9.95 -32.70
C LEU A 15 -36.58 8.92 -33.32
N VAL A 16 -36.70 8.81 -34.64
CA VAL A 16 -35.65 8.33 -35.54
C VAL A 16 -34.46 9.28 -35.35
N LEU A 17 -33.30 8.75 -34.95
CA LEU A 17 -32.03 9.44 -35.05
C LEU A 17 -31.76 9.68 -36.55
N THR A 18 -32.18 10.84 -37.06
CA THR A 18 -31.70 11.34 -38.35
C THR A 18 -30.22 11.61 -38.22
N THR A 19 -29.45 10.76 -38.88
CA THR A 19 -28.05 10.95 -39.28
C THR A 19 -27.97 12.20 -40.16
N GLN A 20 -27.89 13.37 -39.55
CA GLN A 20 -27.34 14.53 -40.23
C GLN A 20 -25.83 14.38 -40.30
N VAL A 21 -25.34 14.33 -41.53
CA VAL A 21 -23.93 14.31 -41.91
C VAL A 21 -23.27 15.57 -41.34
N ILE A 22 -22.69 15.44 -40.15
CA ILE A 22 -21.81 16.45 -39.58
C ILE A 22 -20.48 16.34 -40.33
N ASN A 23 -20.23 17.36 -41.15
CA ASN A 23 -18.98 17.67 -41.84
C ASN A 23 -17.73 17.22 -41.03
N PRO A 24 -16.83 16.36 -41.55
CA PRO A 24 -15.75 15.73 -40.78
C PRO A 24 -14.59 16.67 -40.39
N ARG A 25 -14.67 17.96 -40.73
CA ARG A 25 -13.58 18.95 -40.56
C ARG A 25 -13.19 19.31 -39.10
N PRO A 26 -14.07 19.35 -38.08
CA PRO A 26 -13.65 19.78 -36.74
C PRO A 26 -12.85 18.71 -35.98
N ARG A 27 -13.00 17.41 -36.32
CA ARG A 27 -12.26 16.32 -35.66
C ARG A 27 -10.80 16.24 -36.13
N TYR A 28 -10.55 16.51 -37.40
CA TYR A 28 -9.20 16.61 -37.95
C TYR A 28 -8.46 17.83 -37.44
N LEU A 29 -9.14 18.98 -37.27
CA LEU A 29 -8.52 20.19 -36.72
C LEU A 29 -8.07 19.99 -35.27
N MET A 30 -8.89 19.36 -34.41
CA MET A 30 -8.49 19.06 -33.04
C MET A 30 -7.30 18.09 -32.99
N TYR A 31 -7.28 17.06 -33.84
CA TYR A 31 -6.15 16.14 -33.96
C TYR A 31 -4.87 16.83 -34.44
N LEU A 32 -4.97 17.66 -35.49
CA LEU A 32 -3.82 18.39 -36.03
C LEU A 32 -3.29 19.39 -35.00
N SER A 33 -4.15 20.17 -34.34
CA SER A 33 -3.75 21.11 -33.30
C SER A 33 -3.07 20.41 -32.12
N VAL A 34 -3.66 19.33 -31.59
CA VAL A 34 -3.11 18.64 -30.41
C VAL A 34 -1.75 17.98 -30.71
N VAL A 35 -1.58 17.37 -31.88
CA VAL A 35 -0.29 16.77 -32.31
C VAL A 35 0.74 17.87 -32.63
N LEU A 36 0.33 18.98 -33.27
CA LEU A 36 1.21 20.13 -33.53
C LEU A 36 1.72 20.82 -32.26
N PHE A 37 0.91 20.88 -31.19
CA PHE A 37 1.25 21.58 -29.95
C PHE A 37 2.09 20.75 -28.96
N ILE A 38 2.21 19.44 -29.16
CA ILE A 38 3.07 18.56 -28.35
C ILE A 38 4.40 18.24 -29.08
N GLY A 39 4.41 18.30 -30.42
CA GLY A 39 5.62 18.13 -31.24
C GLY A 39 6.68 19.24 -31.10
N PRO A 40 7.84 19.13 -31.79
CA PRO A 40 9.04 19.94 -31.55
C PRO A 40 8.94 21.43 -31.94
N HIS A 41 7.78 21.90 -32.38
CA HIS A 41 7.61 23.28 -32.79
C HIS A 41 7.34 24.18 -31.57
N ASN A 42 8.45 24.78 -31.09
CA ASN A 42 8.46 25.97 -30.25
C ASN A 42 7.40 26.97 -30.72
N SER A 43 6.31 27.11 -29.98
CA SER A 43 5.42 28.25 -30.10
C SER A 43 5.08 28.77 -28.71
N SER A 44 5.03 30.09 -28.60
CA SER A 44 5.04 30.91 -27.37
C SER A 44 3.82 30.75 -26.45
N ASP A 45 2.87 29.88 -26.76
CA ASP A 45 1.56 29.84 -26.12
C ASP A 45 1.48 28.74 -25.05
N LYS A 46 2.15 28.98 -23.92
CA LYS A 46 2.08 28.15 -22.69
C LYS A 46 0.66 27.64 -22.34
N PRO A 47 -0.43 28.43 -22.39
CA PRO A 47 -1.76 27.91 -22.03
C PRO A 47 -2.32 26.88 -23.02
N GLN A 48 -1.99 26.98 -24.32
CA GLN A 48 -2.46 26.03 -25.34
C GLN A 48 -1.77 24.68 -25.18
N THR A 49 -0.46 24.67 -24.93
CA THR A 49 0.29 23.44 -24.61
C THR A 49 -0.26 22.77 -23.34
N GLN A 50 -0.59 23.54 -22.30
CA GLN A 50 -1.17 23.00 -21.06
C GLN A 50 -2.54 22.35 -21.30
N ALA A 51 -3.42 22.99 -22.08
CA ALA A 51 -4.71 22.42 -22.45
C ALA A 51 -4.57 21.14 -23.30
N ALA A 52 -3.59 21.10 -24.21
CA ALA A 52 -3.28 19.93 -25.02
C ALA A 52 -2.86 18.73 -24.17
N VAL A 53 -1.98 18.94 -23.18
CA VAL A 53 -1.55 17.90 -22.23
C VAL A 53 -2.74 17.32 -21.48
N ILE A 54 -3.60 18.17 -20.91
CA ILE A 54 -4.78 17.73 -20.17
C ILE A 54 -5.68 16.87 -21.06
N THR A 55 -5.95 17.35 -22.28
CA THR A 55 -6.79 16.67 -23.26
C THR A 55 -6.20 15.30 -23.64
N CYS A 56 -4.89 15.21 -23.87
CA CYS A 56 -4.21 13.96 -24.21
C CYS A 56 -4.25 12.94 -23.07
N VAL A 57 -4.08 13.38 -21.81
CA VAL A 57 -4.23 12.47 -20.65
C VAL A 57 -5.65 11.93 -20.58
N LYS A 58 -6.66 12.79 -20.77
CA LYS A 58 -8.07 12.35 -20.78
C LYS A 58 -8.37 11.39 -21.94
N LEU A 59 -7.79 11.62 -23.12
CA LEU A 59 -7.87 10.71 -24.26
C LEU A 59 -7.24 9.35 -23.95
N CYS A 60 -6.02 9.34 -23.38
CA CYS A 60 -5.35 8.12 -22.94
C CYS A 60 -6.22 7.38 -21.92
N LYS A 61 -6.74 8.07 -20.90
CA LYS A 61 -7.64 7.49 -19.90
C LYS A 61 -8.88 6.88 -20.53
N ALA A 62 -9.57 7.61 -21.41
CA ALA A 62 -10.77 7.15 -22.09
C ALA A 62 -10.51 5.86 -22.90
N SER A 63 -9.36 5.79 -23.59
CA SER A 63 -8.98 4.59 -24.35
C SER A 63 -8.87 3.34 -23.48
N THR A 64 -8.51 3.47 -22.20
CA THR A 64 -8.42 2.31 -21.29
C THR A 64 -9.77 1.65 -21.01
N TYR A 65 -10.89 2.38 -21.20
CA TYR A 65 -12.24 1.85 -21.00
C TYR A 65 -12.86 1.28 -22.28
N ILE A 66 -12.15 1.34 -23.41
CA ILE A 66 -12.53 0.67 -24.65
C ILE A 66 -11.95 -0.76 -24.58
N ASN A 67 -12.77 -1.74 -24.96
CA ASN A 67 -12.35 -3.14 -24.97
C ASN A 67 -11.25 -3.34 -26.02
N ASN A 68 -10.19 -4.06 -25.66
CA ASN A 68 -9.04 -4.34 -26.54
C ASN A 68 -9.39 -5.19 -27.77
N LEU A 69 -10.55 -5.85 -27.78
CA LEU A 69 -11.11 -6.54 -28.95
C LEU A 69 -11.54 -5.56 -30.07
N ASP A 70 -11.79 -4.29 -29.75
CA ASP A 70 -12.15 -3.24 -30.71
C ASP A 70 -10.89 -2.56 -31.27
N SER A 71 -9.93 -3.34 -31.77
CA SER A 71 -8.59 -2.85 -32.18
C SER A 71 -8.63 -1.82 -33.32
N ASN A 72 -9.71 -1.78 -34.10
CA ASN A 72 -9.92 -0.82 -35.18
C ASN A 72 -10.41 0.56 -34.69
N ASN A 73 -10.63 0.72 -33.39
CA ASN A 73 -11.08 1.98 -32.83
C ASN A 73 -10.04 3.08 -33.04
N VAL A 74 -10.44 4.16 -33.72
CA VAL A 74 -9.57 5.30 -34.06
C VAL A 74 -8.89 5.89 -32.82
N VAL A 75 -9.53 5.82 -31.64
CA VAL A 75 -8.96 6.29 -30.38
C VAL A 75 -7.61 5.65 -30.09
N PHE A 76 -7.42 4.36 -30.40
CA PHE A 76 -6.14 3.70 -30.18
C PHE A 76 -5.03 4.31 -31.05
N THR A 77 -5.29 4.57 -32.33
CA THR A 77 -4.34 5.24 -33.23
C THR A 77 -3.96 6.62 -32.71
N LEU A 78 -4.94 7.40 -32.26
CA LEU A 78 -4.71 8.73 -31.67
C LEU A 78 -3.85 8.65 -30.39
N VAL A 79 -4.10 7.66 -29.53
CA VAL A 79 -3.32 7.47 -28.31
C VAL A 79 -1.88 7.05 -28.63
N GLN A 80 -1.69 6.17 -29.61
CA GLN A 80 -0.34 5.74 -30.01
C GLN A 80 0.51 6.90 -30.52
N SER A 81 -0.09 7.89 -31.20
CA SER A 81 0.65 9.06 -31.70
C SER A 81 1.07 10.03 -30.60
N VAL A 82 0.31 10.16 -29.50
CA VAL A 82 0.57 11.18 -28.47
C VAL A 82 1.24 10.65 -27.19
N ILE A 83 1.10 9.35 -26.87
CA ILE A 83 1.45 8.83 -25.54
C ILE A 83 2.94 8.98 -25.18
N ASN A 84 3.84 8.86 -26.15
CA ASN A 84 5.28 8.95 -25.90
C ASN A 84 5.71 10.39 -25.63
N GLU A 85 5.22 11.35 -26.42
CA GLU A 85 5.52 12.77 -26.21
C GLU A 85 4.90 13.29 -24.92
N LEU A 86 3.67 12.86 -24.61
CA LEU A 86 2.99 13.17 -23.35
C LEU A 86 3.79 12.68 -22.14
N LYS A 87 4.35 11.46 -22.20
CA LYS A 87 5.23 10.93 -21.16
C LYS A 87 6.51 11.76 -21.03
N ALA A 88 7.15 12.12 -22.14
CA ALA A 88 8.34 12.96 -22.12
C ALA A 88 8.05 14.33 -21.49
N GLN A 89 6.85 14.89 -21.69
CA GLN A 89 6.48 16.17 -21.12
C GLN A 89 6.16 16.10 -19.62
N LEU A 90 5.46 15.05 -19.17
CA LEU A 90 5.02 14.91 -17.78
C LEU A 90 6.08 14.29 -16.86
N PHE A 91 6.94 13.42 -17.38
CA PHE A 91 7.92 12.64 -16.60
C PHE A 91 9.36 13.03 -16.93
N THR A 92 9.67 14.32 -16.86
CA THR A 92 11.04 14.85 -17.01
C THR A 92 11.51 15.51 -15.70
N PRO A 93 12.42 14.87 -14.94
CA PRO A 93 12.90 15.40 -13.64
C PRO A 93 13.52 16.79 -13.70
N HIS A 94 14.29 17.06 -14.76
CA HIS A 94 15.02 18.33 -14.91
C HIS A 94 14.12 19.54 -15.20
N LYS A 95 12.90 19.30 -15.67
CA LYS A 95 11.91 20.33 -15.96
C LYS A 95 10.51 19.80 -15.66
N PRO A 96 10.13 19.73 -14.36
CA PRO A 96 8.83 19.21 -13.98
C PRO A 96 7.70 20.01 -14.62
N PHE A 97 6.67 19.31 -15.09
CA PHE A 97 5.47 19.94 -15.58
C PHE A 97 4.80 20.75 -14.46
N SER A 98 4.47 22.01 -14.72
CA SER A 98 3.72 22.85 -13.79
C SER A 98 2.90 23.90 -14.53
N ARG A 99 1.63 24.04 -14.15
CA ARG A 99 0.75 25.14 -14.57
C ARG A 99 0.76 26.33 -13.61
N GLY A 100 1.63 26.28 -12.59
CA GLY A 100 1.72 27.27 -11.50
C GLY A 100 1.23 26.70 -10.17
N ALA A 101 1.58 27.39 -9.07
CA ALA A 101 1.31 26.92 -7.71
C ALA A 101 -0.17 26.58 -7.44
N ASN A 102 -1.09 27.37 -8.01
CA ASN A 102 -2.54 27.18 -7.88
C ASN A 102 -3.06 25.85 -8.46
N TYR A 103 -2.29 25.20 -9.32
CA TYR A 103 -2.66 23.98 -10.03
C TYR A 103 -1.89 22.74 -9.56
N LEU A 104 -1.03 22.86 -8.55
CA LEU A 104 -0.12 21.79 -8.12
C LEU A 104 -0.82 20.44 -7.90
N ASN A 105 -1.92 20.43 -7.14
CA ASN A 105 -2.69 19.20 -6.89
C ASN A 105 -3.30 18.63 -8.17
N GLN A 106 -3.81 19.49 -9.04
CA GLN A 106 -4.41 19.08 -10.31
C GLN A 106 -3.35 18.55 -11.30
N ASP A 107 -2.13 19.09 -11.25
CA ASP A 107 -0.97 18.60 -12.01
C ASP A 107 -0.57 17.21 -11.53
N MET A 108 -0.54 16.97 -10.22
CA MET A 108 -0.29 15.65 -9.66
C MET A 108 -1.37 14.64 -10.05
N ASP A 109 -2.65 15.01 -9.94
CA ASP A 109 -3.77 14.15 -10.37
C ASP A 109 -3.67 13.81 -11.87
N LEU A 110 -3.27 14.79 -12.69
CA LEU A 110 -3.06 14.61 -14.11
C LEU A 110 -1.91 13.64 -14.40
N MET A 111 -0.80 13.74 -13.67
CA MET A 111 0.34 12.82 -13.78
C MET A 111 -0.04 11.41 -13.31
N ILE A 112 -0.81 11.27 -12.24
CA ILE A 112 -1.35 9.99 -11.76
C ILE A 112 -2.24 9.36 -12.83
N GLU A 113 -3.17 10.13 -13.42
CA GLU A 113 -4.02 9.65 -14.52
C GLU A 113 -3.19 9.23 -15.73
N CYS A 114 -2.15 9.97 -16.08
CA CYS A 114 -1.25 9.62 -17.18
C CYS A 114 -0.49 8.33 -16.88
N PHE A 115 0.04 8.16 -15.67
CA PHE A 115 0.77 6.96 -15.26
C PHE A 115 -0.13 5.72 -15.32
N VAL A 116 -1.30 5.78 -14.67
CA VAL A 116 -2.27 4.67 -14.65
C VAL A 116 -2.75 4.33 -16.07
N SER A 117 -3.01 5.33 -16.90
CA SER A 117 -3.40 5.10 -18.29
C SER A 117 -2.26 4.47 -19.09
N GLY A 118 -1.03 4.97 -18.91
CA GLY A 118 0.16 4.43 -19.54
C GLY A 118 0.41 2.96 -19.20
N PHE A 119 0.23 2.60 -17.92
CA PHE A 119 0.29 1.21 -17.45
C PHE A 119 -0.77 0.33 -18.14
N ARG A 120 -2.01 0.81 -18.25
CA ARG A 120 -3.09 0.04 -18.88
C ARG A 120 -2.95 -0.11 -20.39
N ILE A 121 -2.37 0.87 -21.08
CA ILE A 121 -2.19 0.87 -22.55
C ILE A 121 -0.94 0.08 -22.97
N LYS A 122 0.19 0.31 -22.28
CA LYS A 122 1.48 -0.35 -22.55
C LYS A 122 2.16 -0.71 -21.23
N PRO A 123 1.76 -1.81 -20.57
CA PRO A 123 2.23 -2.15 -19.22
C PRO A 123 3.74 -2.39 -19.14
N HIS A 124 4.36 -2.85 -20.22
CA HIS A 124 5.81 -3.09 -20.25
C HIS A 124 6.64 -1.83 -20.56
N ASN A 125 6.01 -0.70 -20.88
CA ASN A 125 6.71 0.57 -21.08
C ASN A 125 6.99 1.22 -19.71
N ASN A 126 8.21 0.99 -19.23
CA ASN A 126 8.64 1.35 -17.88
C ASN A 126 9.29 2.73 -17.75
N GLU A 127 9.25 3.59 -18.78
CA GLU A 127 9.99 4.86 -18.75
C GLU A 127 9.54 5.79 -17.61
N ALA A 128 8.23 6.00 -17.46
CA ALA A 128 7.68 6.78 -16.35
C ALA A 128 7.96 6.12 -14.98
N LEU A 129 7.93 4.78 -14.93
CA LEU A 129 8.21 4.02 -13.70
C LEU A 129 9.67 4.23 -13.26
N LYS A 130 10.65 4.14 -14.16
CA LYS A 130 12.07 4.39 -13.89
C LYS A 130 12.29 5.82 -13.38
N VAL A 131 11.66 6.81 -14.01
CA VAL A 131 11.75 8.21 -13.59
C VAL A 131 11.28 8.36 -12.14
N CYS A 132 10.12 7.80 -11.78
CA CYS A 132 9.59 7.97 -10.45
C CYS A 132 10.24 7.07 -9.37
N LEU A 133 10.90 5.97 -9.77
CA LEU A 133 11.66 5.11 -8.86
C LEU A 133 13.05 5.68 -8.53
N ASN A 134 13.61 6.54 -9.39
CA ASN A 134 14.90 7.15 -9.15
C ASN A 134 14.91 8.00 -7.88
N GLN A 135 15.78 7.68 -6.93
CA GLN A 135 15.93 8.35 -5.62
C GLN A 135 16.25 9.84 -5.72
N ASN A 136 16.86 10.27 -6.82
CA ASN A 136 17.20 11.68 -7.05
C ASN A 136 16.02 12.48 -7.64
N SER A 137 14.89 11.83 -7.94
CA SER A 137 13.72 12.50 -8.47
C SER A 137 13.02 13.36 -7.41
N PRO A 138 12.41 14.49 -7.81
CA PRO A 138 11.58 15.29 -6.90
C PRO A 138 10.48 14.47 -6.23
N LEU A 139 10.13 14.83 -4.97
CA LEU A 139 9.09 14.15 -4.16
C LEU A 139 7.74 14.00 -4.88
N ILE A 140 7.39 14.94 -5.77
CA ILE A 140 6.18 14.87 -6.59
C ILE A 140 6.13 13.57 -7.40
N TYR A 141 7.25 13.12 -7.97
CA TYR A 141 7.29 11.89 -8.75
C TYR A 141 7.12 10.64 -7.88
N HIS A 142 7.70 10.62 -6.68
CA HIS A 142 7.48 9.54 -5.72
C HIS A 142 6.01 9.49 -5.27
N PHE A 143 5.41 10.64 -4.98
CA PHE A 143 3.99 10.73 -4.67
C PHE A 143 3.12 10.21 -5.83
N VAL A 144 3.40 10.64 -7.06
CA VAL A 144 2.69 10.19 -8.27
C VAL A 144 2.83 8.67 -8.44
N LEU A 145 4.03 8.11 -8.25
CA LEU A 145 4.25 6.66 -8.35
C LEU A 145 3.40 5.90 -7.35
N ILE A 146 3.55 6.17 -6.06
CA ILE A 146 2.87 5.41 -5.01
C ILE A 146 1.35 5.58 -5.13
N SER A 147 0.86 6.78 -5.43
CA SER A 147 -0.57 7.03 -5.66
C SER A 147 -1.10 6.28 -6.88
N SER A 148 -0.30 6.18 -7.94
CA SER A 148 -0.67 5.46 -9.16
C SER A 148 -0.73 3.96 -8.93
N LEU A 149 0.29 3.37 -8.28
CA LEU A 149 0.30 1.96 -7.93
C LEU A 149 -0.86 1.61 -6.98
N TYR A 150 -1.09 2.43 -5.96
CA TYR A 150 -2.21 2.24 -5.04
C TYR A 150 -3.56 2.28 -5.76
N LYS A 151 -3.74 3.20 -6.71
CA LYS A 151 -4.94 3.27 -7.55
C LYS A 151 -5.09 2.05 -8.46
N ILE A 152 -4.00 1.53 -9.03
CA ILE A 152 -4.03 0.32 -9.87
C ILE A 152 -4.48 -0.88 -9.05
N VAL A 153 -3.98 -1.04 -7.82
CA VAL A 153 -4.30 -2.15 -6.92
C VAL A 153 -5.74 -2.07 -6.38
N THR A 154 -6.20 -0.88 -5.99
CA THR A 154 -7.49 -0.72 -5.27
C THR A 154 -8.69 -0.48 -6.18
N GLN A 155 -8.48 -0.03 -7.43
CA GLN A 155 -9.59 0.22 -8.34
C GLN A 155 -10.16 -1.10 -8.90
N SER A 156 -11.49 -1.18 -8.98
CA SER A 156 -12.17 -2.30 -9.65
C SER A 156 -11.68 -2.48 -11.09
N ARG A 157 -11.19 -3.69 -11.39
CA ARG A 157 -10.47 -3.98 -12.65
C ARG A 157 -11.44 -4.40 -13.75
N LEU A 158 -11.26 -3.85 -14.95
CA LEU A 158 -11.87 -4.40 -16.17
C LEU A 158 -11.10 -5.65 -16.64
N PRO A 159 -11.76 -6.65 -17.26
CA PRO A 159 -11.11 -7.92 -17.61
C PRO A 159 -9.83 -7.77 -18.44
N TRP A 160 -9.77 -6.77 -19.32
CA TRP A 160 -8.64 -6.50 -20.22
C TRP A 160 -7.55 -5.59 -19.64
N TRP A 161 -7.71 -5.04 -18.43
CA TRP A 161 -6.63 -4.25 -17.83
C TRP A 161 -5.48 -5.15 -17.35
N PRO A 162 -4.21 -4.76 -17.50
CA PRO A 162 -3.10 -5.56 -16.99
C PRO A 162 -3.15 -5.70 -15.47
N GLN A 163 -2.59 -6.80 -14.97
CA GLN A 163 -2.39 -7.07 -13.55
C GLN A 163 -1.14 -6.34 -13.05
N ILE A 164 -1.11 -6.04 -11.75
CA ILE A 164 -0.01 -5.30 -11.12
C ILE A 164 1.28 -6.12 -10.99
N ASP A 165 1.19 -7.44 -11.16
CA ASP A 165 2.30 -8.39 -11.10
C ASP A 165 3.49 -8.05 -12.03
N ILE A 166 3.23 -7.33 -13.12
CA ILE A 166 4.25 -6.79 -14.03
C ILE A 166 5.24 -5.84 -13.31
N VAL A 167 4.83 -5.23 -12.18
CA VAL A 167 5.66 -4.34 -11.36
C VAL A 167 6.47 -5.10 -10.31
N TYR A 168 6.13 -6.36 -9.98
CA TYR A 168 6.83 -7.15 -8.96
C TYR A 168 8.34 -7.27 -9.16
N PRO A 169 8.91 -7.32 -10.39
CA PRO A 169 10.36 -7.28 -10.57
C PRO A 169 11.05 -6.00 -10.05
N ARG A 170 10.30 -4.95 -9.73
CA ARG A 170 10.79 -3.69 -9.13
C ARG A 170 10.67 -3.63 -7.61
N ALA A 171 10.33 -4.74 -6.96
CA ALA A 171 10.13 -4.80 -5.51
C ALA A 171 11.36 -4.33 -4.70
N GLN A 172 12.58 -4.62 -5.15
CA GLN A 172 13.79 -4.14 -4.48
C GLN A 172 13.86 -2.61 -4.46
N GLU A 173 13.60 -1.95 -5.59
CA GLU A 173 13.61 -0.48 -5.71
C GLU A 173 12.52 0.15 -4.83
N LEU A 174 11.33 -0.47 -4.77
CA LEU A 174 10.23 -0.03 -3.89
C LEU A 174 10.57 -0.19 -2.40
N ARG A 175 11.22 -1.30 -2.01
CA ARG A 175 11.69 -1.51 -0.62
C ARG A 175 12.74 -0.46 -0.24
N THR A 176 13.70 -0.18 -1.10
CA THR A 176 14.70 0.87 -0.85
C THR A 176 14.05 2.24 -0.67
N MET A 177 13.09 2.60 -1.54
CA MET A 177 12.32 3.85 -1.38
C MET A 177 11.54 3.90 -0.06
N PHE A 178 10.98 2.77 0.39
CA PHE A 178 10.26 2.69 1.66
C PHE A 178 11.18 2.96 2.85
N ILE A 179 12.32 2.26 2.91
CA ILE A 179 13.30 2.40 4.00
C ILE A 179 13.88 3.82 4.05
N GLU A 180 14.18 4.43 2.90
CA GLU A 180 14.63 5.83 2.85
C GLU A 180 13.57 6.82 3.35
N THR A 181 12.32 6.63 2.92
CA THR A 181 11.20 7.48 3.34
C THR A 181 10.95 7.34 4.83
N LEU A 182 10.99 6.11 5.35
CA LEU A 182 10.90 5.78 6.77
C LEU A 182 12.00 6.50 7.58
N ASN A 183 13.25 6.40 7.13
CA ASN A 183 14.39 7.02 7.79
C ASN A 183 14.23 8.56 7.85
N LYS A 184 13.84 9.18 6.73
CA LYS A 184 13.60 10.64 6.68
C LYS A 184 12.50 11.08 7.65
N VAL A 185 11.39 10.33 7.75
CA VAL A 185 10.30 10.63 8.70
C VAL A 185 10.74 10.43 10.15
N THR A 186 11.47 9.36 10.43
CA THR A 186 11.92 9.00 11.78
C THR A 186 12.96 9.99 12.30
N SER A 187 13.95 10.36 11.48
CA SER A 187 14.95 11.38 11.83
C SER A 187 14.32 12.76 12.07
N GLY A 188 13.34 13.17 11.26
CA GLY A 188 12.63 14.43 11.44
C GLY A 188 11.80 14.49 12.74
N CYS A 189 11.32 13.35 13.22
CA CYS A 189 10.58 13.27 14.49
C CYS A 189 11.49 13.53 15.71
N ILE A 190 12.78 13.22 15.63
CA ILE A 190 13.75 13.40 16.73
C ILE A 190 14.14 14.87 16.89
N SER A 191 14.25 15.62 15.79
CA SER A 191 14.62 17.05 15.82
C SER A 191 13.59 17.95 16.49
N HIS A 192 12.30 17.60 16.41
CA HIS A 192 11.23 18.38 17.06
C HIS A 192 11.20 18.26 18.58
N THR A 193 11.87 17.25 19.16
CA THR A 193 11.98 17.10 20.63
C THR A 193 13.02 18.06 21.20
N THR A 194 14.09 18.35 20.45
CA THR A 194 15.18 19.24 20.88
C THR A 194 14.83 20.72 20.67
N GLU A 195 14.09 21.08 19.63
CA GLU A 195 13.72 22.48 19.37
C GLU A 195 12.67 23.06 20.34
N LYS A 196 11.81 22.22 20.93
CA LYS A 196 10.77 22.69 21.86
C LYS A 196 11.32 23.17 23.20
N ILE A 197 12.54 22.77 23.58
CA ILE A 197 13.16 23.15 24.85
C ILE A 197 13.85 24.53 24.78
N ILE A 198 14.22 25.01 23.58
CA ILE A 198 15.01 26.25 23.43
C ILE A 198 14.16 27.49 23.04
N ARG A 199 12.92 27.32 22.56
CA ARG A 199 12.06 28.43 22.07
C ARG A 199 11.06 29.00 23.10
N SER A 200 11.22 28.77 24.39
CA SER A 200 10.27 29.24 25.43
C SER A 200 10.61 30.59 26.09
N LEU A 201 11.57 31.38 25.57
CA LEU A 201 12.03 32.61 26.25
C LEU A 201 12.08 33.91 25.43
N THR A 202 11.30 34.08 24.35
CA THR A 202 11.18 35.42 23.71
C THR A 202 9.73 35.80 23.37
N LEU A 203 9.31 36.93 23.94
CA LEU A 203 7.98 37.53 23.88
C LEU A 203 7.75 38.35 22.60
N LYS A 204 6.71 37.94 21.84
CA LYS A 204 5.72 38.73 21.06
C LYS A 204 6.21 39.60 19.84
N PRO A 205 5.29 40.18 19.03
CA PRO A 205 4.28 39.53 18.16
C PRO A 205 4.25 40.15 16.73
N LYS A 206 3.77 39.44 15.70
CA LYS A 206 3.17 40.13 14.53
C LYS A 206 2.26 39.22 13.70
N ASP A 207 1.03 39.69 13.53
CA ASP A 207 0.01 39.13 12.66
C ASP A 207 0.54 38.94 11.24
N SER A 208 0.60 37.69 10.79
CA SER A 208 0.59 37.39 9.36
C SER A 208 -0.56 36.42 9.10
N LEU A 209 -1.52 36.92 8.33
CA LEU A 209 -2.58 36.17 7.70
C LEU A 209 -1.96 34.92 7.06
N ARG A 210 -2.28 33.76 7.61
CA ARG A 210 -1.84 32.47 7.08
C ARG A 210 -2.53 32.27 5.71
N PHE A 211 -1.85 32.72 4.66
CA PHE A 211 -2.06 32.15 3.33
C PHE A 211 -1.90 30.64 3.51
N LYS A 212 -2.93 29.86 3.14
CA LYS A 212 -2.81 28.41 3.03
C LYS A 212 -1.71 28.15 1.99
N GLU A 213 -0.49 27.87 2.44
CA GLU A 213 0.54 27.34 1.56
C GLU A 213 -0.08 26.10 0.88
N GLN A 214 -0.15 26.12 -0.45
CA GLN A 214 -0.52 24.94 -1.22
C GLN A 214 0.62 23.95 -1.08
N GLU A 215 0.52 23.10 -0.05
CA GLU A 215 1.58 22.22 0.40
C GLU A 215 1.89 21.16 -0.65
N VAL A 216 3.16 21.11 -1.05
CA VAL A 216 3.80 19.94 -1.69
C VAL A 216 3.50 18.70 -0.85
N PRO A 217 3.27 17.50 -1.44
CA PRO A 217 3.01 16.30 -0.66
C PRO A 217 4.07 16.11 0.42
N SER A 218 3.63 16.06 1.67
CA SER A 218 4.55 15.84 2.78
C SER A 218 5.16 14.44 2.65
N ILE A 219 6.41 14.29 3.07
CA ILE A 219 7.06 12.98 3.10
C ILE A 219 6.31 11.96 3.97
N LYS A 220 5.59 12.44 5.01
CA LYS A 220 4.68 11.62 5.83
C LYS A 220 3.49 11.09 5.01
N THR A 221 2.94 11.90 4.11
CA THR A 221 1.86 11.49 3.20
C THR A 221 2.33 10.38 2.25
N ILE A 222 3.55 10.49 1.73
CA ILE A 222 4.15 9.44 0.89
C ILE A 222 4.31 8.15 1.71
N LEU A 223 4.88 8.24 2.91
CA LEU A 223 5.04 7.08 3.79
C LEU A 223 3.71 6.39 4.09
N LEU A 224 2.66 7.15 4.45
CA LEU A 224 1.32 6.62 4.67
C LEU A 224 0.79 5.87 3.44
N LEU A 225 0.94 6.44 2.25
CA LEU A 225 0.52 5.80 1.01
C LEU A 225 1.35 4.54 0.69
N MET A 226 2.63 4.52 1.03
CA MET A 226 3.46 3.32 0.87
C MET A 226 2.97 2.20 1.78
N VAL A 227 2.67 2.49 3.05
CA VAL A 227 2.15 1.49 3.99
C VAL A 227 0.77 0.97 3.53
N ARG A 228 -0.10 1.86 3.02
CA ARG A 228 -1.37 1.47 2.38
C ARG A 228 -1.17 0.57 1.16
N LEU A 229 -0.17 0.87 0.33
CA LEU A 229 0.17 0.06 -0.82
C LEU A 229 0.65 -1.33 -0.41
N ILE A 230 1.49 -1.43 0.63
CA ILE A 230 1.97 -2.70 1.19
C ILE A 230 0.79 -3.54 1.69
N ARG A 231 -0.15 -2.91 2.41
CA ARG A 231 -1.37 -3.58 2.88
C ARG A 231 -2.22 -4.09 1.71
N ALA A 232 -2.38 -3.27 0.67
CA ALA A 232 -3.25 -3.58 -0.46
C ALA A 232 -2.68 -4.69 -1.37
N ASP A 233 -1.37 -4.68 -1.64
CA ASP A 233 -0.67 -5.76 -2.34
C ASP A 233 0.76 -5.97 -1.77
N PRO A 234 0.92 -6.91 -0.83
CA PRO A 234 2.22 -7.20 -0.23
C PRO A 234 3.29 -7.72 -1.21
N MET A 235 2.88 -8.28 -2.35
CA MET A 235 3.83 -8.86 -3.32
C MET A 235 4.68 -7.80 -4.01
N LEU A 236 4.24 -6.54 -4.03
CA LEU A 236 5.04 -5.40 -4.46
C LEU A 236 6.30 -5.19 -3.61
N MET A 237 6.34 -5.71 -2.38
CA MET A 237 7.54 -5.68 -1.52
C MET A 237 8.18 -7.05 -1.32
N LEU A 238 7.39 -8.13 -1.28
CA LEU A 238 7.89 -9.48 -1.00
C LEU A 238 8.54 -10.17 -2.21
N ASN A 239 8.27 -9.73 -3.43
CA ASN A 239 8.83 -10.39 -4.61
C ASN A 239 10.36 -10.27 -4.66
N ASN A 240 11.03 -11.42 -4.77
CA ASN A 240 12.49 -11.53 -4.81
C ASN A 240 12.96 -12.55 -5.86
N GLN A 241 12.31 -12.55 -7.03
CA GLN A 241 12.65 -13.49 -8.11
C GLN A 241 14.15 -13.48 -8.44
N GLY A 242 14.77 -14.66 -8.44
CA GLY A 242 16.19 -14.85 -8.78
C GLY A 242 17.19 -14.51 -7.66
N LYS A 243 16.74 -14.18 -6.44
CA LYS A 243 17.60 -13.97 -5.26
C LYS A 243 17.81 -15.27 -4.49
N LEU A 244 18.91 -15.36 -3.74
CA LEU A 244 19.22 -16.51 -2.89
C LEU A 244 18.38 -16.45 -1.60
N GLY A 245 17.96 -17.59 -1.04
CA GLY A 245 17.07 -17.63 0.14
C GLY A 245 17.50 -16.78 1.33
N HIS A 246 18.80 -16.64 1.60
CA HIS A 246 19.29 -15.76 2.68
C HIS A 246 19.09 -14.27 2.38
N GLU A 247 19.24 -13.84 1.12
CA GLU A 247 18.95 -12.47 0.67
C GLU A 247 17.44 -12.21 0.75
N ILE A 248 16.62 -13.20 0.35
CA ILE A 248 15.16 -13.13 0.46
C ILE A 248 14.75 -12.92 1.93
N GLN A 249 15.27 -13.76 2.84
CA GLN A 249 15.01 -13.64 4.27
C GLN A 249 15.44 -12.27 4.81
N SER A 250 16.66 -11.81 4.49
CA SER A 250 17.16 -10.52 4.93
C SER A 250 16.26 -9.37 4.46
N SER A 251 15.79 -9.43 3.21
CA SER A 251 14.91 -8.41 2.66
C SER A 251 13.53 -8.35 3.32
N THR A 252 12.93 -9.52 3.58
CA THR A 252 11.63 -9.60 4.25
C THR A 252 11.76 -9.13 5.69
N LEU A 253 12.87 -9.47 6.35
CA LEU A 253 13.12 -9.03 7.71
C LEU A 253 13.28 -7.51 7.82
N GLU A 254 14.05 -6.90 6.92
CA GLU A 254 14.23 -5.44 6.88
C GLU A 254 12.89 -4.71 6.67
N LEU A 255 12.07 -5.19 5.74
CA LEU A 255 10.73 -4.65 5.49
C LEU A 255 9.85 -4.71 6.74
N ILE A 256 9.77 -5.89 7.37
CA ILE A 256 8.90 -6.12 8.53
C ILE A 256 9.39 -5.33 9.74
N ASN A 257 10.68 -5.27 10.00
CA ASN A 257 11.25 -4.44 11.06
C ASN A 257 10.99 -2.94 10.80
N GLY A 258 11.06 -2.50 9.54
CA GLY A 258 10.67 -1.15 9.14
C GLY A 258 9.22 -0.82 9.49
N LEU A 259 8.28 -1.73 9.19
CA LEU A 259 6.86 -1.57 9.55
C LEU A 259 6.64 -1.64 11.07
N VAL A 260 7.31 -2.53 11.79
CA VAL A 260 7.24 -2.63 13.25
C VAL A 260 7.66 -1.31 13.91
N SER A 261 8.68 -0.63 13.38
CA SER A 261 9.11 0.67 13.89
C SER A 261 8.04 1.76 13.78
N LEU A 262 7.08 1.61 12.85
CA LEU A 262 5.97 2.54 12.66
C LEU A 262 4.80 2.29 13.61
N VAL A 263 4.65 1.08 14.17
CA VAL A 263 3.50 0.71 15.03
C VAL A 263 3.37 1.60 16.27
N TYR A 264 4.48 2.18 16.75
CA TYR A 264 4.52 3.04 17.93
C TYR A 264 5.01 4.46 17.61
N LEU A 265 4.79 4.96 16.39
CA LEU A 265 5.23 6.31 15.99
C LEU A 265 4.36 7.40 16.67
N PRO A 266 4.87 8.18 17.66
CA PRO A 266 4.03 9.04 18.49
C PRO A 266 3.41 10.22 17.72
N ALA A 267 4.09 10.70 16.68
CA ALA A 267 3.71 11.91 15.95
C ALA A 267 2.80 11.67 14.72
N ALA A 268 2.36 10.43 14.49
CA ALA A 268 1.56 10.07 13.31
C ALA A 268 0.69 8.81 13.54
N PRO A 269 -0.42 8.90 14.31
CA PRO A 269 -1.26 7.75 14.66
C PRO A 269 -1.87 7.06 13.43
N ASP A 270 -2.20 7.80 12.37
CA ASP A 270 -2.74 7.22 11.13
C ASP A 270 -1.74 6.27 10.44
N ILE A 271 -0.44 6.60 10.51
CA ILE A 271 0.62 5.74 9.97
C ILE A 271 0.79 4.49 10.84
N SER A 272 0.74 4.67 12.17
CA SER A 272 0.83 3.56 13.12
C SER A 272 -0.30 2.55 12.92
N GLN A 273 -1.53 3.02 12.78
CA GLN A 273 -2.69 2.16 12.52
C GLN A 273 -2.55 1.42 11.19
N GLU A 274 -2.16 2.11 10.12
CA GLU A 274 -1.98 1.45 8.82
C GLU A 274 -0.82 0.43 8.85
N ALA A 275 0.25 0.69 9.61
CA ALA A 275 1.37 -0.23 9.76
C ALA A 275 0.96 -1.52 10.49
N MET A 276 0.11 -1.41 11.52
CA MET A 276 -0.48 -2.57 12.20
C MET A 276 -1.31 -3.42 11.22
N GLU A 277 -2.16 -2.78 10.41
CA GLU A 277 -2.97 -3.48 9.40
C GLU A 277 -2.11 -4.12 8.30
N ALA A 278 -1.08 -3.43 7.80
CA ALA A 278 -0.14 -3.97 6.81
C ALA A 278 0.62 -5.19 7.36
N LEU A 279 1.10 -5.11 8.60
CA LEU A 279 1.74 -6.24 9.28
C LEU A 279 0.78 -7.41 9.44
N LEU A 280 -0.48 -7.17 9.80
CA LEU A 280 -1.48 -8.24 9.93
C LEU A 280 -1.69 -8.97 8.60
N ILE A 281 -1.85 -8.22 7.50
CA ILE A 281 -1.97 -8.81 6.16
C ILE A 281 -0.72 -9.63 5.80
N LEU A 282 0.47 -9.12 6.09
CA LEU A 282 1.74 -9.83 5.87
C LEU A 282 1.85 -11.14 6.66
N HIS A 283 1.19 -11.23 7.82
CA HIS A 283 1.19 -12.42 8.67
C HIS A 283 0.13 -13.45 8.27
N HIS A 284 -0.73 -13.20 7.27
CA HIS A 284 -1.64 -14.26 6.81
C HIS A 284 -0.85 -15.49 6.29
N PRO A 285 -1.33 -16.72 6.52
CA PRO A 285 -0.57 -17.93 6.19
C PRO A 285 -0.18 -18.09 4.71
N ASP A 286 -0.94 -17.53 3.78
CA ASP A 286 -0.59 -17.46 2.36
C ASP A 286 0.54 -16.46 2.08
N LYS A 287 0.61 -15.35 2.84
CA LYS A 287 1.68 -14.34 2.72
C LYS A 287 2.96 -14.75 3.43
N ILE A 288 2.90 -15.40 4.59
CA ILE A 288 4.08 -15.95 5.29
C ILE A 288 4.85 -16.91 4.36
N ARG A 289 4.15 -17.73 3.57
CA ARG A 289 4.79 -18.63 2.60
C ARG A 289 5.65 -17.88 1.56
N MET A 290 5.29 -16.63 1.28
CA MET A 290 6.02 -15.77 0.34
C MET A 290 7.18 -15.01 0.99
N TRP A 291 7.32 -15.03 2.33
CA TRP A 291 8.43 -14.37 3.02
C TRP A 291 9.79 -14.95 2.63
N ASN A 292 9.83 -16.27 2.44
CA ASN A 292 10.93 -17.01 1.85
C ASN A 292 10.42 -18.37 1.36
N PRO A 293 10.16 -18.52 0.05
CA PRO A 293 9.67 -19.79 -0.50
C PRO A 293 10.65 -20.96 -0.33
N GLU A 294 11.95 -20.71 -0.17
CA GLU A 294 12.96 -21.77 0.00
C GLU A 294 12.98 -22.33 1.43
N ALA A 295 12.71 -21.50 2.44
CA ALA A 295 12.77 -21.89 3.84
C ALA A 295 11.67 -21.21 4.70
N PRO A 296 10.38 -21.44 4.38
CA PRO A 296 9.28 -20.66 4.95
C PRO A 296 9.16 -20.80 6.47
N ILE A 297 9.39 -22.00 7.03
CA ILE A 297 9.28 -22.22 8.48
C ILE A 297 10.41 -21.55 9.27
N ASN A 298 11.66 -21.60 8.76
CA ASN A 298 12.81 -20.98 9.40
C ASN A 298 12.69 -19.46 9.38
N THR A 299 12.36 -18.90 8.22
CA THR A 299 12.14 -17.46 8.07
C THR A 299 10.96 -16.99 8.91
N PHE A 300 9.88 -17.78 8.99
CA PHE A 300 8.75 -17.48 9.88
C PHE A 300 9.19 -17.35 11.33
N TRP A 301 9.91 -18.34 11.88
CA TRP A 301 10.35 -18.29 13.29
C TRP A 301 11.23 -17.09 13.60
N ASP A 302 12.15 -16.75 12.70
CA ASP A 302 13.00 -15.58 12.86
C ASP A 302 12.18 -14.28 12.84
N VAL A 303 11.49 -14.02 11.74
CA VAL A 303 10.74 -12.77 11.51
C VAL A 303 9.63 -12.56 12.54
N ASN A 304 8.78 -13.57 12.76
CA ASN A 304 7.69 -13.46 13.72
C ASN A 304 8.22 -13.24 15.15
N SER A 305 9.32 -13.88 15.53
CA SER A 305 9.89 -13.67 16.86
C SER A 305 10.46 -12.27 17.04
N GLN A 306 11.05 -11.67 16.00
CA GLN A 306 11.51 -10.28 16.06
C GLN A 306 10.35 -9.30 16.24
N VAL A 307 9.23 -9.49 15.52
CA VAL A 307 8.01 -8.70 15.70
C VAL A 307 7.50 -8.80 17.14
N LEU A 308 7.31 -10.03 17.64
CA LEU A 308 6.81 -10.27 18.99
C LEU A 308 7.75 -9.68 20.05
N PHE A 309 9.06 -9.86 19.90
CA PHE A 309 10.05 -9.31 20.82
C PHE A 309 9.99 -7.78 20.86
N ALA A 310 10.03 -7.11 19.69
CA ALA A 310 10.10 -5.66 19.60
C ALA A 310 8.86 -4.99 20.20
N ILE A 311 7.67 -5.48 19.86
CA ILE A 311 6.41 -4.94 20.39
C ILE A 311 6.29 -5.22 21.89
N SER A 312 6.59 -6.45 22.33
CA SER A 312 6.52 -6.80 23.74
C SER A 312 7.49 -5.96 24.59
N GLN A 313 8.70 -5.71 24.08
CA GLN A 313 9.67 -4.86 24.74
C GLN A 313 9.14 -3.43 24.92
N LYS A 314 8.48 -2.86 23.90
CA LYS A 314 7.89 -1.52 23.96
C LYS A 314 6.73 -1.42 24.93
N LEU A 315 5.89 -2.46 25.01
CA LEU A 315 4.80 -2.57 25.98
C LEU A 315 5.35 -2.61 27.42
N ILE A 316 6.34 -3.46 27.69
CA ILE A 316 7.00 -3.55 29.01
C ILE A 316 7.61 -2.22 29.44
N GLN A 317 8.17 -1.46 28.50
CA GLN A 317 8.77 -0.15 28.77
C GLN A 317 7.73 0.98 28.90
N HIS A 318 6.43 0.70 28.78
CA HIS A 318 5.35 1.69 28.76
C HIS A 318 5.55 2.81 27.73
N GLN A 319 6.17 2.48 26.58
CA GLN A 319 6.44 3.43 25.49
C GLN A 319 5.29 3.54 24.49
N ILE A 320 4.14 2.93 24.79
CA ILE A 320 2.96 2.87 23.94
C ILE A 320 1.80 3.44 24.74
N GLU A 321 1.29 4.60 24.31
CA GLU A 321 0.12 5.23 24.93
C GLU A 321 -1.16 4.44 24.63
N ASN A 322 -1.34 3.99 23.37
CA ASN A 322 -2.52 3.23 22.95
C ASN A 322 -2.32 1.71 23.07
N TYR A 323 -1.93 1.23 24.25
CA TYR A 323 -1.57 -0.17 24.47
C TYR A 323 -2.74 -1.13 24.23
N THR A 324 -3.98 -0.71 24.49
CA THR A 324 -5.18 -1.55 24.31
C THR A 324 -5.35 -2.00 22.87
N ASP A 325 -5.21 -1.09 21.90
CA ASP A 325 -5.34 -1.44 20.49
C ASP A 325 -4.17 -2.29 20.01
N ILE A 326 -2.96 -2.05 20.54
CA ILE A 326 -1.79 -2.89 20.26
C ILE A 326 -1.97 -4.31 20.81
N LEU A 327 -2.54 -4.49 22.00
CA LEU A 327 -2.82 -5.83 22.54
C LEU A 327 -3.84 -6.59 21.70
N LYS A 328 -4.92 -5.93 21.26
CA LYS A 328 -5.92 -6.54 20.35
C LYS A 328 -5.29 -6.94 19.01
N TRP A 329 -4.44 -6.09 18.45
CA TRP A 329 -3.72 -6.41 17.22
C TRP A 329 -2.70 -7.53 17.40
N LEU A 330 -1.94 -7.54 18.51
CA LEU A 330 -0.97 -8.59 18.83
C LEU A 330 -1.66 -9.96 18.94
N ARG A 331 -2.88 -10.00 19.49
CA ARG A 331 -3.73 -11.21 19.49
C ARG A 331 -4.01 -11.69 18.06
N GLN A 332 -4.35 -10.80 17.13
CA GLN A 332 -4.59 -11.17 15.72
C GLN A 332 -3.32 -11.72 15.05
N ILE A 333 -2.15 -11.12 15.31
CA ILE A 333 -0.86 -11.65 14.84
C ILE A 333 -0.63 -13.09 15.34
N LEU A 334 -0.95 -13.37 16.60
CA LEU A 334 -0.82 -14.73 17.14
C LEU A 334 -1.85 -15.71 16.58
N ILE A 335 -3.07 -15.27 16.25
CA ILE A 335 -4.02 -16.09 15.51
C ILE A 335 -3.43 -16.50 14.16
N CYS A 336 -2.85 -15.54 13.42
CA CYS A 336 -2.16 -15.82 12.17
C CYS A 336 -0.98 -16.79 12.33
N LYS A 337 -0.14 -16.60 13.37
CA LYS A 337 0.94 -17.52 13.76
C LYS A 337 0.41 -18.95 13.90
N ASN A 338 -0.67 -19.14 14.64
CA ASN A 338 -1.24 -20.46 14.90
C ASN A 338 -1.86 -21.09 13.66
N GLN A 339 -2.55 -20.30 12.83
CA GLN A 339 -3.09 -20.78 11.56
C GLN A 339 -1.97 -21.27 10.64
N PHE A 340 -0.86 -20.52 10.55
CA PHE A 340 0.30 -20.92 9.75
C PHE A 340 0.94 -22.21 10.29
N LEU A 341 1.23 -22.30 11.58
CA LEU A 341 1.81 -23.50 12.20
C LEU A 341 0.89 -24.73 12.09
N THR A 342 -0.43 -24.53 12.18
CA THR A 342 -1.43 -25.59 11.98
C THR A 342 -1.39 -26.17 10.57
N ASN A 343 -1.05 -25.36 9.57
CA ASN A 343 -0.88 -25.81 8.19
C ASN A 343 0.48 -26.52 7.94
N HIS A 344 1.41 -26.46 8.89
CA HIS A 344 2.79 -26.97 8.77
C HIS A 344 3.17 -27.86 9.98
N LYS A 345 2.21 -28.56 10.60
CA LYS A 345 2.38 -29.29 11.87
C LYS A 345 3.54 -30.28 11.87
N ASP A 346 3.80 -30.93 10.74
CA ASP A 346 4.80 -32.00 10.64
C ASP A 346 6.24 -31.51 10.86
N TYR A 347 6.51 -30.22 10.60
CA TYR A 347 7.83 -29.61 10.76
C TYR A 347 7.77 -28.23 11.42
N ALA A 348 6.68 -27.94 12.15
CA ALA A 348 6.46 -26.68 12.85
C ALA A 348 7.60 -26.31 13.82
N ASN A 349 8.33 -27.31 14.33
CA ASN A 349 9.41 -27.12 15.31
C ASN A 349 10.78 -26.83 14.65
N VAL A 350 10.88 -26.91 13.32
CA VAL A 350 12.13 -26.61 12.62
C VAL A 350 12.44 -25.12 12.74
N GLY A 351 13.56 -24.77 13.36
CA GLY A 351 13.98 -23.38 13.57
C GLY A 351 13.41 -22.70 14.82
N CYS A 352 12.60 -23.37 15.65
CA CYS A 352 12.01 -22.74 16.84
C CYS A 352 13.01 -22.51 18.00
N HIS A 353 14.23 -23.04 17.89
CA HIS A 353 15.29 -22.96 18.90
C HIS A 353 16.21 -21.74 18.74
N LEU A 354 15.91 -20.83 17.82
CA LEU A 354 16.68 -19.60 17.68
C LEU A 354 16.63 -18.79 19.00
N PRO A 355 17.74 -18.14 19.42
CA PRO A 355 17.77 -17.36 20.65
C PRO A 355 16.67 -16.30 20.74
N ILE A 356 16.34 -15.67 19.60
CA ILE A 356 15.27 -14.67 19.50
C ILE A 356 13.88 -15.26 19.80
N CYS A 357 13.60 -16.51 19.43
CA CYS A 357 12.33 -17.17 19.74
C CYS A 357 12.14 -17.28 21.25
N LYS A 358 13.18 -17.71 21.96
CA LYS A 358 13.17 -17.81 23.43
C LYS A 358 12.95 -16.44 24.08
N GLN A 359 13.67 -15.41 23.61
CA GLN A 359 13.51 -14.05 24.13
C GLN A 359 12.12 -13.48 23.86
N ALA A 360 11.59 -13.66 22.65
CA ALA A 360 10.26 -13.22 22.28
C ALA A 360 9.19 -13.87 23.15
N HIS A 361 9.29 -15.18 23.42
CA HIS A 361 8.39 -15.88 24.32
C HIS A 361 8.44 -15.35 25.75
N ILE A 362 9.65 -15.16 26.31
CA ILE A 362 9.80 -14.58 27.66
C ILE A 362 9.17 -13.19 27.73
N LYS A 363 9.39 -12.35 26.72
CA LYS A 363 8.83 -10.99 26.68
C LYS A 363 7.31 -11.00 26.56
N LEU A 364 6.74 -11.88 25.74
CA LEU A 364 5.30 -12.03 25.59
C LEU A 364 4.65 -12.53 26.90
N GLU A 365 5.30 -13.45 27.60
CA GLU A 365 4.86 -13.92 28.92
C GLU A 365 4.85 -12.76 29.94
N ILE A 366 5.91 -11.95 30.00
CA ILE A 366 5.96 -10.76 30.87
C ILE A 366 4.83 -9.79 30.53
N VAL A 367 4.58 -9.49 29.24
CA VAL A 367 3.45 -8.66 28.80
C VAL A 367 2.13 -9.26 29.28
N SER A 368 1.95 -10.57 29.17
CA SER A 368 0.74 -11.27 29.61
C SER A 368 0.50 -11.07 31.11
N TYR A 369 1.54 -11.21 31.95
CA TYR A 369 1.44 -10.93 33.38
C TYR A 369 1.18 -9.45 33.68
N MET A 370 1.89 -8.54 33.02
CA MET A 370 1.76 -7.09 33.25
C MET A 370 0.37 -6.57 32.92
N TYR A 371 -0.22 -7.08 31.84
CA TYR A 371 -1.51 -6.62 31.35
C TYR A 371 -2.67 -7.52 31.76
N LEU A 372 -2.47 -8.57 32.57
CA LEU A 372 -3.48 -9.53 33.03
C LEU A 372 -4.74 -8.88 33.61
N TRP A 373 -4.61 -7.68 34.19
CA TRP A 373 -5.72 -6.91 34.77
C TRP A 373 -6.29 -5.84 33.82
N SER A 374 -5.85 -5.80 32.57
CA SER A 374 -6.39 -4.90 31.55
C SER A 374 -7.72 -5.43 30.99
N ILE A 375 -8.47 -4.54 30.34
CA ILE A 375 -9.89 -4.72 29.98
C ILE A 375 -10.16 -5.91 29.02
N ASP A 376 -9.13 -6.48 28.36
CA ASP A 376 -9.24 -7.64 27.46
C ASP A 376 -8.65 -8.94 28.07
N ILE A 377 -9.25 -9.39 29.18
CA ILE A 377 -8.91 -10.66 29.85
C ILE A 377 -8.85 -11.84 28.86
N GLU A 378 -9.77 -11.91 27.90
CA GLU A 378 -9.85 -12.98 26.89
C GLU A 378 -8.64 -12.98 25.94
N GLY A 379 -8.16 -11.79 25.52
CA GLY A 379 -6.94 -11.67 24.73
C GLY A 379 -5.68 -12.07 25.50
N ILE A 380 -5.67 -11.86 26.82
CA ILE A 380 -4.49 -12.18 27.66
C ILE A 380 -4.44 -13.65 28.03
N ILE A 381 -5.58 -14.27 28.27
CA ILE A 381 -5.70 -15.72 28.41
C ILE A 381 -5.24 -16.41 27.11
N PHE A 382 -5.55 -15.84 25.94
CA PHE A 382 -5.02 -16.32 24.66
C PHE A 382 -3.48 -16.24 24.58
N PHE A 383 -2.84 -15.19 25.10
CA PHE A 383 -1.37 -15.12 25.14
C PHE A 383 -0.75 -16.25 25.96
N PHE A 384 -1.39 -16.64 27.06
CA PHE A 384 -0.92 -17.69 27.97
C PHE A 384 -0.94 -19.10 27.37
N PHE A 385 -1.97 -19.43 26.58
CA PHE A 385 -2.17 -20.79 26.06
C PHE A 385 -1.45 -21.09 24.74
N PHE A 386 -0.85 -20.09 24.08
CA PHE A 386 -0.34 -20.19 22.70
C PHE A 386 1.17 -19.93 22.55
N THR A 387 1.92 -19.97 23.64
CA THR A 387 3.38 -19.79 23.68
C THR A 387 4.19 -21.04 23.33
N PHE A 388 3.58 -22.21 23.17
CA PHE A 388 4.33 -23.45 22.91
C PHE A 388 4.23 -23.93 21.46
N PRO A 389 5.35 -24.38 20.86
CA PRO A 389 5.30 -25.16 19.63
C PRO A 389 4.41 -26.40 19.85
N PRO A 390 3.67 -26.88 18.83
CA PRO A 390 2.97 -28.14 18.94
C PRO A 390 3.98 -29.25 19.30
N PRO A 391 3.60 -30.18 20.19
CA PRO A 391 4.46 -31.29 20.56
C PRO A 391 4.76 -32.09 19.29
N PRO A 392 5.99 -32.62 19.15
CA PRO A 392 6.35 -33.41 17.97
C PRO A 392 5.34 -34.55 17.76
N PRO A 393 5.02 -34.92 16.50
CA PRO A 393 4.13 -36.03 16.23
C PRO A 393 4.65 -37.30 16.93
N PRO A 394 3.78 -38.16 17.47
CA PRO A 394 4.20 -39.37 18.16
C PRO A 394 4.87 -40.34 17.17
N GLY A 395 6.19 -40.28 17.08
CA GLY A 395 7.03 -41.15 16.26
C GLY A 395 8.31 -41.53 17.01
N LYS A 396 8.36 -42.79 17.46
CA LYS A 396 9.49 -43.54 18.07
C LYS A 396 10.60 -42.70 18.70
N LEU A 397 10.35 -42.20 19.92
CA LEU A 397 11.38 -41.72 20.83
C LEU A 397 12.28 -42.88 21.25
N SER A 398 13.57 -42.84 20.89
CA SER A 398 14.62 -43.71 21.45
C SER A 398 15.16 -43.23 22.80
N HIS A 399 14.62 -42.14 23.36
CA HIS A 399 14.98 -41.63 24.68
C HIS A 399 13.75 -41.12 25.43
N PRO A 400 13.67 -41.32 26.76
CA PRO A 400 12.53 -40.87 27.55
C PRO A 400 12.48 -39.33 27.56
N PRO A 401 11.28 -38.73 27.53
CA PRO A 401 11.13 -37.28 27.63
C PRO A 401 11.57 -36.80 29.02
N PRO A 402 12.09 -35.57 29.15
CA PRO A 402 12.37 -34.97 30.45
C PRO A 402 11.09 -34.85 31.29
N THR A 403 11.23 -35.09 32.59
CA THR A 403 10.18 -35.30 33.60
C THR A 403 9.35 -34.07 34.00
N HIS A 404 9.07 -33.16 33.07
CA HIS A 404 8.06 -32.12 33.27
C HIS A 404 6.88 -32.37 32.32
N PRO A 405 5.64 -32.53 32.84
CA PRO A 405 4.50 -32.81 31.98
C PRO A 405 4.25 -31.61 31.05
N PRO A 406 4.14 -31.79 29.73
CA PRO A 406 3.63 -30.74 28.86
C PRO A 406 2.14 -30.53 29.18
N GLN A 407 1.76 -29.32 29.57
CA GLN A 407 0.39 -28.90 29.88
C GLN A 407 -0.55 -28.85 28.65
N ILE A 408 -0.45 -29.84 27.76
CA ILE A 408 -1.35 -30.00 26.60
C ILE A 408 -2.56 -30.87 26.96
N ALA A 409 -2.55 -31.54 28.11
CA ALA A 409 -3.66 -32.37 28.59
C ALA A 409 -4.94 -31.60 28.99
N LEU A 410 -5.01 -30.28 28.76
CA LEU A 410 -6.18 -29.46 29.13
C LEU A 410 -7.06 -29.06 27.93
N PHE A 411 -6.60 -29.19 26.69
CA PHE A 411 -7.49 -28.99 25.54
C PHE A 411 -8.56 -30.08 25.44
N THR A 412 -8.28 -31.29 25.93
CA THR A 412 -9.27 -32.38 26.02
C THR A 412 -10.23 -32.26 27.20
N ASN A 413 -9.98 -31.33 28.14
CA ASN A 413 -10.80 -31.13 29.34
C ASN A 413 -11.61 -29.81 29.32
N LEU A 414 -11.49 -29.01 28.27
CA LEU A 414 -12.38 -27.87 28.05
C LEU A 414 -13.71 -28.36 27.48
N ASN A 415 -14.81 -27.94 28.11
CA ASN A 415 -16.18 -28.22 27.68
C ASN A 415 -16.32 -27.93 26.17
N PRO A 416 -16.94 -28.83 25.36
CA PRO A 416 -17.14 -28.65 23.93
C PRO A 416 -17.72 -27.28 23.52
N GLN A 417 -18.51 -26.64 24.39
CA GLN A 417 -19.04 -25.28 24.15
C GLN A 417 -17.98 -24.18 24.15
N SER A 418 -16.91 -24.33 24.95
CA SER A 418 -15.78 -23.39 25.04
C SER A 418 -14.90 -23.49 23.78
N GLN A 419 -14.69 -24.71 23.29
CA GLN A 419 -13.95 -24.97 22.05
C GLN A 419 -14.68 -24.39 20.83
N HIS A 420 -16.01 -24.50 20.80
CA HIS A 420 -16.82 -23.95 19.72
C HIS A 420 -16.79 -22.41 19.71
N ARG A 421 -16.87 -21.73 20.87
CA ARG A 421 -16.79 -20.26 20.96
C ARG A 421 -15.46 -19.67 20.48
N ILE A 422 -14.36 -20.38 20.68
CA ILE A 422 -13.01 -19.91 20.28
C ILE A 422 -12.80 -20.07 18.77
N LEU A 423 -13.44 -21.06 18.14
CA LEU A 423 -13.31 -21.36 16.71
C LEU A 423 -14.39 -20.71 15.85
N SER A 424 -15.52 -20.31 16.43
CA SER A 424 -16.58 -19.59 15.72
C SER A 424 -16.71 -18.16 16.25
N HIS A 425 -16.10 -17.20 15.54
CA HIS A 425 -16.73 -15.89 15.44
C HIS A 425 -17.10 -15.58 13.99
N PRO A 426 -18.30 -15.02 13.77
CA PRO A 426 -18.90 -14.95 12.46
C PRO A 426 -18.31 -13.77 11.71
N HIS A 427 -18.07 -13.98 10.41
CA HIS A 427 -18.03 -12.88 9.47
C HIS A 427 -19.31 -12.05 9.62
N SER A 428 -19.15 -10.82 10.10
CA SER A 428 -20.03 -9.68 9.78
C SER A 428 -19.15 -8.47 9.59
#